data_AF-A0A0M9WDB4-F1
#
_entry.id   AF-A0A0M9WDB4-F1
#
_cell.length_a   1.000
_cell.length_b   1.000
_cell.length_c   1.000
_cell.angle_alpha   90.00
_cell.angle_beta   90.00
_cell.angle_gamma   90.00
#
_symmetry.space_group_name_H-M   'P 1'
#
loop_
_entity.id
_entity.type
_entity.pdbx_description
1 polymer ?
#
loop_
_entity_poly.entity_id
_entity_poly.type
_entity_poly.pdbx_seq_one_letter_code
_entity_poly.pdbx_strand_id
1 'polypeptide(L)'
;MYCASRSLYGLALEGKAPKLFTKCTNSGVPIYCVGVVLIIGLLSFLQVSNGASVVLNWFVNLVTASQLINFSVVTFTFIRFKKALAAQGIARESLPYRSWFQPYIAYVAFVCTTTMAFVGGYTVFLPGNWSIPTFLFSYTMIGVFPVIYFGWKLFHGTKFLKPEEVDLVTGVPEIEEYTRDFVVIPPKTVVHKWCQIIFE
;
A
#
# COMPACT_ATOMS: atom_id res chain seq x y z
N MET A 1 0.90 -14.96 3.54
CA MET A 1 1.11 -14.91 5.02
C MET A 1 2.35 -14.13 5.41
N TYR A 2 3.55 -14.46 4.91
CA TYR A 2 4.80 -13.81 5.34
C TYR A 2 4.82 -12.28 5.18
N CYS A 3 4.43 -11.76 4.01
CA CYS A 3 4.40 -10.32 3.77
C CYS A 3 3.41 -9.62 4.72
N ALA A 4 2.20 -10.17 4.88
CA ALA A 4 1.18 -9.57 5.75
C ALA A 4 1.60 -9.52 7.23
N SER A 5 2.21 -10.59 7.75
CA SER A 5 2.66 -10.61 9.15
C SER A 5 3.85 -9.67 9.38
N ARG A 6 4.75 -9.54 8.39
CA ARG A 6 5.88 -8.60 8.44
C ARG A 6 5.46 -7.14 8.29
N SER A 7 4.51 -6.84 7.41
CA SER A 7 3.94 -5.48 7.27
C SER A 7 3.24 -5.05 8.57
N LEU A 8 2.45 -5.94 9.18
CA LEU A 8 1.81 -5.66 10.46
C LEU A 8 2.83 -5.48 11.60
N TYR A 9 3.89 -6.29 11.60
CA TYR A 9 5.00 -6.15 12.53
C TYR A 9 5.75 -4.82 12.37
N GLY A 10 6.01 -4.39 11.12
CA GLY A 10 6.63 -3.09 10.83
C GLY A 10 5.78 -1.92 11.33
N LEU A 11 4.46 -1.97 11.09
CA LEU A 11 3.53 -0.98 11.62
C LEU A 11 3.54 -0.95 13.16
N ALA A 12 3.68 -2.10 13.82
CA ALA A 12 3.78 -2.17 15.28
C ALA A 12 5.09 -1.59 15.81
N LEU A 13 6.21 -1.76 15.10
CA LEU A 13 7.51 -1.15 15.43
C LEU A 13 7.47 0.38 15.31
N GLU A 14 6.80 0.91 14.28
CA GLU A 14 6.57 2.35 14.10
C GLU A 14 5.57 2.94 15.11
N GLY A 15 5.02 2.14 16.03
CA GLY A 15 3.98 2.58 16.98
C GLY A 15 2.61 2.82 16.34
N LYS A 16 2.42 2.44 15.06
CA LYS A 16 1.16 2.55 14.30
C LYS A 16 0.17 1.42 14.60
N ALA A 17 0.61 0.37 15.29
CA ALA A 17 -0.21 -0.73 15.77
C ALA A 17 0.11 -1.02 17.26
N PRO A 18 -0.80 -1.61 18.05
CA PRO A 18 -0.58 -1.82 19.47
C PRO A 18 0.65 -2.68 19.73
N LYS A 19 1.43 -2.31 20.77
CA LYS A 19 2.73 -2.92 21.12
C LYS A 19 2.68 -4.43 21.36
N LEU A 20 1.50 -5.02 21.53
CA LEU A 20 1.34 -6.47 21.61
C LEU A 20 1.85 -7.18 20.35
N PHE A 21 1.77 -6.53 19.18
CA PHE A 21 2.18 -7.10 17.90
C PHE A 21 3.70 -7.09 17.66
N THR A 22 4.49 -6.40 18.49
CA THR A 22 5.96 -6.39 18.37
C THR A 22 6.63 -7.59 19.05
N LYS A 23 5.85 -8.45 19.74
CA LYS A 23 6.40 -9.62 20.43
C LYS A 23 6.73 -10.73 19.44
N CYS A 24 8.04 -11.00 19.28
CA CYS A 24 8.59 -12.07 18.47
C CYS A 24 8.98 -13.30 19.31
N THR A 25 8.98 -14.48 18.68
CA THR A 25 9.61 -15.69 19.25
C THR A 25 11.13 -15.63 19.13
N ASN A 26 11.85 -16.55 19.80
CA ASN A 26 13.32 -16.63 19.77
C ASN A 26 13.91 -16.76 18.35
N SER A 27 13.15 -17.29 17.40
CA SER A 27 13.51 -17.37 15.98
C SER A 27 13.14 -16.13 15.15
N GLY A 28 12.72 -15.02 15.78
CA GLY A 28 12.40 -13.76 15.10
C GLY A 28 11.04 -13.73 14.36
N VAL A 29 10.16 -14.69 14.62
CA VAL A 29 8.82 -14.76 14.01
C VAL A 29 7.77 -14.06 14.90
N PRO A 30 7.01 -13.08 14.38
CA PRO A 30 5.97 -12.38 15.14
C PRO A 30 4.71 -13.23 15.28
N ILE A 31 4.62 -14.03 16.36
CA ILE A 31 3.55 -15.03 16.57
C ILE A 31 2.15 -14.40 16.57
N TYR A 32 1.96 -13.27 17.27
CA TYR A 32 0.65 -12.61 17.33
C TYR A 32 0.19 -12.09 15.96
N CYS A 33 1.11 -11.57 15.16
CA CYS A 33 0.81 -11.13 13.79
C CYS A 33 0.42 -12.32 12.91
N VAL A 34 1.13 -13.45 13.02
CA VAL A 34 0.81 -14.68 12.29
C VAL A 34 -0.57 -15.21 12.69
N GLY A 35 -0.90 -15.21 13.99
CA GLY A 35 -2.19 -15.65 14.51
C GLY A 35 -3.37 -14.83 13.94
N VAL A 36 -3.25 -13.49 13.90
CA VAL A 36 -4.28 -12.64 13.29
C VAL A 36 -4.48 -12.95 11.81
N VAL A 37 -3.40 -13.11 11.06
CA VAL A 37 -3.48 -13.45 9.63
C VAL A 37 -4.08 -14.85 9.42
N LEU A 38 -3.81 -15.81 10.32
CA LEU A 38 -4.43 -17.14 10.28
C LEU A 38 -5.94 -17.07 10.53
N ILE A 39 -6.39 -16.27 11.51
CA ILE A 39 -7.83 -16.08 11.80
C ILE A 39 -8.55 -15.49 10.58
N ILE A 40 -7.95 -14.50 9.92
CA ILE A 40 -8.50 -13.96 8.67
C ILE A 40 -8.50 -15.03 7.56
N GLY A 41 -7.46 -15.86 7.51
CA GLY A 41 -7.39 -17.01 6.60
C GLY A 41 -8.52 -18.03 6.79
N LEU A 42 -9.02 -18.20 8.03
CA LEU A 42 -10.17 -19.08 8.30
C LEU A 42 -11.46 -18.62 7.61
N LEU A 43 -11.58 -17.34 7.23
CA LEU A 43 -12.73 -16.86 6.43
C LEU A 43 -12.82 -17.58 5.07
N SER A 44 -11.72 -18.14 4.57
CA SER A 44 -11.75 -18.95 3.34
C SER A 44 -12.61 -20.22 3.48
N PHE A 45 -12.91 -20.70 4.70
CA PHE A 45 -13.81 -21.83 4.91
C PHE A 45 -15.28 -21.55 4.52
N LEU A 46 -15.66 -20.28 4.32
CA LEU A 46 -16.97 -19.90 3.78
C LEU A 46 -17.25 -20.55 2.41
N GLN A 47 -16.19 -20.92 1.67
CA GLN A 47 -16.28 -21.60 0.38
C GLN A 47 -16.99 -22.96 0.47
N VAL A 48 -16.97 -23.61 1.64
CA VAL A 48 -17.59 -24.92 1.88
C VAL A 48 -19.12 -24.82 1.89
N SER A 49 -19.70 -23.71 2.34
CA SER A 49 -21.17 -23.55 2.40
C SER A 49 -21.80 -22.84 1.21
N ASN A 50 -21.09 -21.94 0.52
CA ASN A 50 -21.69 -21.06 -0.51
C ASN A 50 -21.20 -21.33 -1.94
N GLY A 51 -20.38 -22.37 -2.12
CA GLY A 51 -19.73 -22.68 -3.40
C GLY A 51 -18.44 -21.89 -3.61
N ALA A 52 -17.40 -22.59 -4.08
CA ALA A 52 -16.05 -22.04 -4.17
C ALA A 52 -15.95 -20.82 -5.10
N SER A 53 -16.70 -20.80 -6.21
CA SER A 53 -16.64 -19.71 -7.19
C SER A 53 -17.20 -18.39 -6.66
N VAL A 54 -18.29 -18.43 -5.88
CA VAL A 54 -18.93 -17.23 -5.33
C VAL A 54 -18.05 -16.59 -4.27
N VAL A 55 -17.55 -17.41 -3.34
CA VAL A 55 -16.69 -16.93 -2.24
C VAL A 55 -15.35 -16.44 -2.76
N LEU A 56 -14.77 -17.12 -3.75
CA LEU A 56 -13.56 -16.63 -4.42
C LEU A 56 -13.78 -15.25 -5.05
N ASN A 57 -14.91 -15.04 -5.74
CA ASN A 57 -15.25 -13.74 -6.31
C ASN A 57 -15.38 -12.65 -5.24
N TRP A 58 -15.97 -12.95 -4.07
CA TRP A 58 -16.02 -12.00 -2.96
C TRP A 58 -14.61 -11.59 -2.48
N PHE A 59 -13.71 -12.56 -2.30
CA PHE A 59 -12.33 -12.27 -1.90
C PHE A 59 -11.56 -11.50 -2.98
N VAL A 60 -11.73 -11.85 -4.25
CA VAL A 60 -11.09 -11.16 -5.38
C VAL A 60 -11.55 -9.70 -5.44
N ASN A 61 -12.85 -9.44 -5.31
CA ASN A 61 -13.39 -8.07 -5.31
C ASN A 61 -12.85 -7.26 -4.12
N LEU A 62 -12.82 -7.87 -2.93
CA LEU A 62 -12.29 -7.23 -1.73
C LEU A 62 -10.79 -6.90 -1.87
N VAL A 63 -9.97 -7.82 -2.36
CA VAL A 63 -8.52 -7.60 -2.57
C VAL A 63 -8.28 -6.56 -3.66
N THR A 64 -9.04 -6.61 -4.75
CA THR A 64 -8.95 -5.63 -5.84
C THR A 64 -9.28 -4.22 -5.34
N ALA A 65 -10.36 -4.05 -4.58
CA ALA A 65 -10.73 -2.78 -3.98
C ALA A 65 -9.65 -2.25 -3.04
N SER A 66 -9.11 -3.11 -2.17
CA SER A 66 -8.01 -2.77 -1.26
C SER A 66 -6.76 -2.29 -2.02
N GLN A 67 -6.40 -2.98 -3.11
CA GLN A 67 -5.24 -2.64 -3.92
C GLN A 67 -5.41 -1.32 -4.68
N LEU A 68 -6.60 -1.06 -5.24
CA LEU A 68 -6.90 0.21 -5.90
C LEU A 68 -6.81 1.40 -4.94
N ILE A 69 -7.30 1.23 -3.71
CA ILE A 69 -7.16 2.23 -2.65
C ILE A 69 -5.68 2.43 -2.29
N ASN A 70 -4.91 1.34 -2.16
CA ASN A 70 -3.47 1.42 -1.87
C ASN A 70 -2.74 2.26 -2.94
N PHE A 71 -2.98 1.99 -4.23
CA PHE A 71 -2.38 2.78 -5.31
C PHE A 71 -2.87 4.24 -5.33
N SER A 72 -4.12 4.50 -4.97
CA SER A 72 -4.65 5.87 -4.83
C SER A 72 -3.90 6.63 -3.72
N VAL A 73 -3.62 5.98 -2.58
CA VAL A 73 -2.86 6.58 -1.48
C VAL A 73 -1.40 6.80 -1.84
N VAL A 74 -0.77 5.85 -2.51
CA VAL A 74 0.63 5.96 -2.96
C VAL A 74 0.80 7.13 -3.94
N THR A 75 -0.08 7.22 -4.95
CA THR A 75 -0.04 8.31 -5.94
C THR A 75 -0.33 9.66 -5.30
N PHE A 76 -1.29 9.74 -4.38
CA PHE A 76 -1.57 10.97 -3.61
C PHE A 76 -0.35 11.41 -2.76
N THR A 77 0.27 10.48 -2.05
CA THR A 77 1.45 10.74 -1.24
C THR A 77 2.62 11.20 -2.10
N PHE A 78 2.81 10.59 -3.27
CA PHE A 78 3.82 10.99 -4.23
C PHE A 78 3.60 12.42 -4.76
N ILE A 79 2.36 12.81 -5.08
CA ILE A 79 2.02 14.18 -5.50
C ILE A 79 2.38 15.18 -4.39
N ARG A 80 2.14 14.83 -3.12
CA ARG A 80 2.49 15.69 -1.97
C ARG A 80 3.99 15.78 -1.75
N PHE A 81 4.71 14.66 -1.81
CA PHE A 81 6.16 14.62 -1.77
C PHE A 81 6.77 15.51 -2.86
N LYS A 82 6.24 15.44 -4.08
CA LYS A 82 6.65 16.28 -5.20
C LYS A 82 6.46 17.78 -4.91
N LYS A 83 5.36 18.16 -4.26
CA LYS A 83 5.08 19.53 -3.84
C LYS A 83 5.98 19.99 -2.69
N ALA A 84 6.29 19.11 -1.74
CA ALA A 84 7.22 19.38 -0.65
C ALA A 84 8.65 19.65 -1.17
N LEU A 85 9.16 18.81 -2.08
CA LEU A 85 10.46 19.04 -2.73
C LEU A 85 10.53 20.39 -3.44
N ALA A 86 9.46 20.77 -4.14
CA ALA A 86 9.40 22.06 -4.82
C ALA A 86 9.37 23.25 -3.85
N ALA A 87 8.69 23.11 -2.70
CA ALA A 87 8.63 24.13 -1.66
C ALA A 87 9.95 24.29 -0.90
N GLN A 88 10.70 23.20 -0.71
CA GLN A 88 12.01 23.20 -0.03
C GLN A 88 13.20 23.46 -0.96
N GLY A 89 12.96 23.69 -2.26
CA GLY A 89 14.01 24.00 -3.23
C GLY A 89 14.95 22.84 -3.56
N ILE A 90 14.61 21.60 -3.22
CA ILE A 90 15.43 20.43 -3.51
C ILE A 90 15.29 20.10 -5.02
N ALA A 91 16.40 20.21 -5.74
CA ALA A 91 16.45 19.93 -7.17
C ALA A 91 16.08 18.47 -7.45
N ARG A 92 15.23 18.23 -8.46
CA ARG A 92 14.84 16.86 -8.87
C ARG A 92 16.02 15.98 -9.28
N GLU A 93 17.13 16.60 -9.63
CA GLU A 93 18.38 15.97 -10.05
C GLU A 93 19.14 15.36 -8.87
N SER A 94 18.83 15.75 -7.63
CA SER A 94 19.43 15.14 -6.44
C SER A 94 18.78 13.79 -6.06
N LEU A 95 17.70 13.39 -6.74
CA LEU A 95 17.03 12.12 -6.48
C LEU A 95 17.62 11.02 -7.38
N PRO A 96 17.91 9.83 -6.84
CA PRO A 96 18.53 8.73 -7.59
C PRO A 96 17.66 8.16 -8.71
N TYR A 97 16.34 8.43 -8.72
CA TYR A 97 15.43 7.91 -9.72
C TYR A 97 14.53 9.01 -10.31
N ARG A 98 14.55 9.13 -11.65
CA ARG A 98 13.74 10.11 -12.40
C ARG A 98 12.81 9.40 -13.38
N SER A 99 11.51 9.55 -13.18
CA SER A 99 10.52 9.11 -14.16
C SER A 99 10.27 10.22 -15.19
N TRP A 100 10.26 9.85 -16.48
CA TRP A 100 10.30 10.77 -17.62
C TRP A 100 9.10 11.72 -17.73
N PHE A 101 7.92 11.32 -17.23
CA PHE A 101 6.64 12.04 -17.42
C PHE A 101 5.99 12.54 -16.11
N GLN A 102 6.76 12.68 -15.04
CA GLN A 102 6.27 13.24 -13.78
C GLN A 102 6.07 14.76 -13.89
N PRO A 103 4.91 15.35 -13.50
CA PRO A 103 3.88 14.82 -12.60
C PRO A 103 2.62 14.28 -13.27
N TYR A 104 2.46 14.43 -14.58
CA TYR A 104 1.19 14.17 -15.25
C TYR A 104 0.73 12.72 -15.05
N ILE A 105 1.67 11.76 -15.09
CA ILE A 105 1.37 10.35 -14.80
C ILE A 105 0.81 10.16 -13.39
N ALA A 106 1.33 10.86 -12.37
CA ALA A 106 0.85 10.69 -11.00
C ALA A 106 -0.59 11.19 -10.83
N TYR A 107 -0.96 12.30 -11.47
CA TYR A 107 -2.34 12.79 -11.45
C TYR A 107 -3.30 11.88 -12.21
N VAL A 108 -2.91 11.41 -13.40
CA VAL A 108 -3.72 10.46 -14.18
C VAL A 108 -3.90 9.16 -13.40
N ALA A 109 -2.83 8.60 -12.84
CA ALA A 109 -2.89 7.38 -12.04
C ALA A 109 -3.80 7.56 -10.81
N PHE A 110 -3.72 8.69 -10.10
CA PHE A 110 -4.60 8.99 -8.97
C PHE A 110 -6.08 9.04 -9.39
N VAL A 111 -6.42 9.75 -10.46
CA VAL A 111 -7.79 9.86 -10.96
C VAL A 111 -8.32 8.51 -11.44
N CYS A 112 -7.52 7.76 -12.21
CA CYS A 112 -7.91 6.43 -12.71
C CYS A 112 -8.13 5.44 -11.56
N THR A 113 -7.18 5.33 -10.63
CA THR A 113 -7.27 4.38 -9.51
C THR A 113 -8.43 4.71 -8.56
N THR A 114 -8.65 6.00 -8.27
CA THR A 114 -9.78 6.45 -7.46
C THR A 114 -11.10 6.13 -8.16
N THR A 115 -11.23 6.47 -9.46
CA THR A 115 -12.46 6.20 -10.23
C THR A 115 -12.74 4.70 -10.32
N MET A 116 -11.71 3.89 -10.60
CA MET A 116 -11.84 2.43 -10.66
C MET A 116 -12.22 1.83 -9.30
N ALA A 117 -11.75 2.40 -8.18
CA ALA A 117 -12.15 1.95 -6.85
C ALA A 117 -13.67 2.09 -6.65
N PHE A 118 -14.27 3.22 -7.04
CA PHE A 118 -15.72 3.44 -6.91
C PHE A 118 -16.54 2.65 -7.93
N VAL A 119 -16.06 2.56 -9.18
CA VAL A 119 -16.76 1.88 -10.27
C VAL A 119 -16.63 0.36 -10.18
N GLY A 120 -15.58 -0.18 -9.55
CA GLY A 120 -15.29 -1.62 -9.54
C GLY A 120 -16.41 -2.52 -9.00
N GLY A 121 -17.29 -2.00 -8.14
CA GLY A 121 -18.45 -2.74 -7.61
C GLY A 121 -19.76 -2.58 -8.39
N TYR A 122 -19.74 -1.96 -9.59
CA TYR A 122 -20.95 -1.59 -10.33
C TYR A 122 -21.88 -2.77 -10.65
N THR A 123 -21.34 -3.98 -10.74
CA THR A 123 -22.08 -5.19 -11.07
C THR A 123 -23.21 -5.50 -10.08
N VAL A 124 -23.11 -5.01 -8.85
CA VAL A 124 -24.14 -5.13 -7.81
C VAL A 124 -25.38 -4.28 -8.13
N PHE A 125 -25.22 -3.20 -8.89
CA PHE A 125 -26.32 -2.31 -9.26
C PHE A 125 -27.03 -2.72 -10.56
N LEU A 126 -26.60 -3.81 -11.22
CA LEU A 126 -27.27 -4.33 -12.41
C LEU A 126 -28.60 -5.02 -12.03
N PRO A 127 -29.68 -4.82 -12.82
CA PRO A 127 -30.97 -5.43 -12.54
C PRO A 127 -30.85 -6.96 -12.52
N GLY A 128 -31.28 -7.58 -11.42
CA GLY A 128 -31.21 -9.04 -11.20
C GLY A 128 -29.96 -9.56 -10.48
N ASN A 129 -28.96 -8.72 -10.17
CA ASN A 129 -27.72 -9.12 -9.48
C ASN A 129 -27.59 -8.57 -8.04
N TRP A 130 -28.69 -8.14 -7.44
CA TRP A 130 -28.69 -7.58 -6.09
C TRP A 130 -28.45 -8.67 -5.04
N SER A 131 -27.27 -8.62 -4.42
CA SER A 131 -26.87 -9.54 -3.34
C SER A 131 -26.19 -8.76 -2.23
N ILE A 132 -26.77 -8.83 -1.03
CA ILE A 132 -26.28 -8.13 0.18
C ILE A 132 -24.81 -8.52 0.48
N PRO A 133 -24.43 -9.83 0.44
CA PRO A 133 -23.02 -10.22 0.57
C PRO A 133 -22.11 -9.57 -0.48
N THR A 134 -22.49 -9.62 -1.76
CA THR A 134 -21.64 -9.08 -2.85
C THR A 134 -21.48 -7.57 -2.75
N PHE A 135 -22.52 -6.86 -2.33
CA PHE A 135 -22.45 -5.42 -2.01
C PHE A 135 -21.44 -5.15 -0.90
N LEU A 136 -21.58 -5.83 0.24
CA LEU A 136 -20.68 -5.65 1.37
C LEU A 136 -19.24 -5.98 0.98
N PHE A 137 -18.95 -7.14 0.41
CA PHE A 137 -17.57 -7.52 0.07
C PHE A 137 -16.92 -6.59 -0.97
N SER A 138 -17.70 -6.02 -1.90
CA SER A 138 -17.17 -5.12 -2.93
C SER A 138 -16.94 -3.68 -2.41
N TYR A 139 -17.81 -3.17 -1.53
CA TYR A 139 -17.76 -1.78 -1.06
C TYR A 139 -17.17 -1.60 0.36
N THR A 140 -17.01 -2.68 1.13
CA THR A 140 -16.50 -2.61 2.52
C THR A 140 -15.15 -1.92 2.59
N MET A 141 -14.21 -2.23 1.69
CA MET A 141 -12.86 -1.62 1.73
C MET A 141 -12.88 -0.11 1.48
N ILE A 142 -13.81 0.37 0.66
CA ILE A 142 -13.98 1.80 0.37
C ILE A 142 -14.49 2.54 1.61
N GLY A 143 -15.35 1.91 2.42
CA GLY A 143 -15.84 2.47 3.69
C GLY A 143 -14.86 2.30 4.86
N VAL A 144 -14.17 1.17 4.94
CA VAL A 144 -13.19 0.87 6.00
C VAL A 144 -11.98 1.82 5.91
N PHE A 145 -11.53 2.14 4.71
CA PHE A 145 -10.39 3.04 4.51
C PHE A 145 -10.54 4.41 5.20
N PRO A 146 -11.60 5.22 4.94
CA PRO A 146 -11.80 6.49 5.63
C PRO A 146 -12.03 6.28 7.14
N VAL A 147 -12.72 5.22 7.57
CA VAL A 147 -12.91 4.95 9.01
C VAL A 147 -11.58 4.74 9.72
N ILE A 148 -10.68 3.94 9.15
CA ILE A 148 -9.34 3.74 9.72
C ILE A 148 -8.53 5.03 9.66
N TYR A 149 -8.56 5.75 8.53
CA TYR A 149 -7.82 6.99 8.34
C TYR A 149 -8.26 8.08 9.32
N PHE A 150 -9.56 8.38 9.39
CA PHE A 150 -10.12 9.36 10.32
C PHE A 150 -10.04 8.89 11.76
N GLY A 151 -10.23 7.59 12.04
CA GLY A 151 -10.05 7.01 13.37
C GLY A 151 -8.62 7.22 13.89
N TRP A 152 -7.62 6.92 13.05
CA TRP A 152 -6.22 7.18 13.38
C TRP A 152 -5.94 8.66 13.60
N LYS A 153 -6.45 9.50 12.69
CA LYS A 153 -6.24 10.95 12.72
C LYS A 153 -6.88 11.62 13.94
N LEU A 154 -8.07 11.18 14.35
CA LEU A 154 -8.76 11.67 15.54
C LEU A 154 -8.08 11.18 16.82
N PHE A 155 -7.64 9.92 16.86
CA PHE A 155 -7.01 9.35 18.05
C PHE A 155 -5.58 9.89 18.30
N HIS A 156 -4.81 10.11 17.24
CA HIS A 156 -3.42 10.61 17.34
C HIS A 156 -3.30 12.12 17.09
N GLY A 157 -4.40 12.82 16.81
CA GLY A 157 -4.40 14.27 16.61
C GLY A 157 -3.45 14.74 15.49
N THR A 158 -3.24 13.92 14.45
CA THR A 158 -2.23 14.23 13.43
C THR A 158 -2.66 15.41 12.55
N LYS A 159 -1.81 16.43 12.48
CA LYS A 159 -2.03 17.63 11.67
C LYS A 159 -1.62 17.37 10.22
N PHE A 160 -2.36 17.94 9.28
CA PHE A 160 -1.89 18.03 7.90
C PHE A 160 -0.72 19.02 7.86
N LEU A 161 0.50 18.49 7.77
CA LEU A 161 1.72 19.29 7.65
C LEU A 161 1.70 20.10 6.34
N LYS A 162 2.15 21.35 6.40
CA LYS A 162 2.36 22.15 5.20
C LYS A 162 3.51 21.54 4.38
N PRO A 163 3.51 21.68 3.05
CA PRO A 163 4.59 21.14 2.19
C PRO A 163 5.99 21.56 2.63
N GLU A 164 6.14 22.74 3.24
CA GLU A 164 7.40 23.29 3.76
C GLU A 164 7.89 22.57 5.03
N GLU A 165 6.97 22.07 5.87
CA GLU A 165 7.25 21.43 7.16
C GLU A 165 7.38 19.89 7.04
N VAL A 166 7.21 19.35 5.83
CA VAL A 166 7.36 17.91 5.59
C VAL A 166 8.81 17.53 5.79
N ASP A 167 9.06 16.58 6.68
CA ASP A 167 10.39 16.03 6.88
C ASP A 167 10.81 15.19 5.66
N LEU A 168 11.82 15.67 4.93
CA LEU A 168 12.42 15.01 3.77
C LEU A 168 13.84 14.51 4.04
N VAL A 169 14.35 14.69 5.27
CA VAL A 169 15.76 14.45 5.61
C VAL A 169 15.92 13.26 6.56
N THR A 170 14.97 13.04 7.47
CA THR A 170 15.02 11.89 8.38
C THR A 170 14.93 10.57 7.63
N GLY A 171 15.87 9.65 7.90
CA GLY A 171 15.97 8.34 7.24
C GLY A 171 16.80 8.33 5.95
N VAL A 172 17.07 9.49 5.33
CA VAL A 172 18.02 9.59 4.21
C VAL A 172 19.43 9.11 4.58
N PRO A 173 20.04 9.48 5.72
CA PRO A 173 21.40 9.04 6.04
C PRO A 173 21.53 7.53 6.23
N GLU A 174 20.51 6.85 6.76
CA GLU A 174 20.47 5.39 6.88
C GLU A 174 20.43 4.72 5.50
N ILE A 175 19.64 5.28 4.58
CA ILE A 175 19.55 4.79 3.19
C ILE A 175 20.85 5.05 2.42
N GLU A 176 21.51 6.19 2.64
CA GLU A 176 22.80 6.51 2.04
C GLU A 176 23.92 5.61 2.54
N GLU A 177 23.92 5.25 3.83
CA GLU A 177 24.83 4.26 4.41
C GLU A 177 24.62 2.89 3.77
N TYR A 178 23.37 2.42 3.71
CA TYR A 178 23.04 1.16 3.03
C TYR A 178 23.44 1.15 1.55
N THR A 179 23.26 2.27 0.85
CA THR A 179 23.62 2.41 -0.57
C THR A 179 25.14 2.45 -0.75
N ARG A 180 25.89 3.04 0.18
CA ARG A 180 27.36 3.02 0.17
C ARG A 180 27.94 1.63 0.34
N ASP A 181 27.31 0.80 1.17
CA ASP A 181 27.71 -0.60 1.37
C ASP A 181 27.19 -1.55 0.28
N PHE A 182 26.31 -1.07 -0.62
CA PHE A 182 25.77 -1.88 -1.69
C PHE A 182 26.79 -2.10 -2.81
N VAL A 183 27.39 -3.30 -2.85
CA VAL A 183 28.25 -3.72 -3.95
C VAL A 183 27.40 -4.10 -5.16
N VAL A 184 27.44 -3.29 -6.22
CA VAL A 184 26.75 -3.58 -7.48
C VAL A 184 27.34 -4.87 -8.09
N ILE A 185 26.53 -5.93 -8.14
CA ILE A 185 26.94 -7.19 -8.74
C ILE A 185 26.95 -7.00 -10.26
N PRO A 186 28.08 -7.16 -10.97
CA PRO A 186 28.13 -6.89 -12.40
C PRO A 186 27.21 -7.84 -13.17
N PRO A 187 26.50 -7.35 -14.21
CA PRO A 187 25.56 -8.14 -15.00
C PRO A 187 26.27 -9.31 -15.67
N LYS A 188 25.92 -10.55 -15.30
CA LYS A 188 26.51 -11.77 -15.88
C LYS A 188 26.00 -12.08 -17.30
N THR A 189 24.91 -11.47 -17.75
CA THR A 189 24.21 -11.83 -18.99
C THR A 189 23.97 -10.62 -19.89
N VAL A 190 24.09 -10.81 -21.21
CA VAL A 190 23.94 -9.76 -22.24
C VAL A 190 22.57 -9.07 -22.19
N VAL A 191 21.52 -9.82 -21.89
CA VAL A 191 20.15 -9.29 -21.69
C VAL A 191 20.09 -8.30 -20.53
N HIS A 192 20.86 -8.54 -19.46
CA HIS A 192 20.86 -7.67 -18.29
C HIS A 192 21.56 -6.33 -18.59
N LYS A 193 22.61 -6.34 -19.42
CA LYS A 193 23.23 -5.11 -19.94
C LYS A 193 22.29 -4.29 -20.82
N TRP A 194 21.53 -4.95 -21.71
CA TRP A 194 20.55 -4.27 -22.55
C TRP A 194 19.41 -3.65 -21.73
N CYS A 195 18.92 -4.34 -20.69
CA CYS A 195 17.94 -3.77 -19.77
C CYS A 195 18.49 -2.57 -18.98
N GLN A 196 19.75 -2.62 -18.52
CA GLN A 196 20.33 -1.46 -17.82
C GLN A 196 20.36 -0.21 -18.70
N ILE A 197 20.77 -0.33 -19.96
CA ILE A 197 20.85 0.81 -20.89
C ILE A 197 19.47 1.45 -21.17
N ILE A 198 18.38 0.68 -21.06
CA ILE A 198 17.01 1.16 -21.32
C ILE A 198 16.40 1.82 -20.08
N PHE A 199 16.83 1.44 -18.88
CA PHE A 199 16.18 1.80 -17.61
C PHE A 199 17.04 2.65 -16.66
N GLU A 200 18.33 2.88 -16.95
CA GLU A 200 19.15 3.99 -16.42
C GLU A 200 18.93 5.28 -17.24
#